data_AF-A0A1C2AFR1-F1
#
_entry.id   AF-A0A1C2AFR1-F1
#
_cell.length_a   1.000
_cell.length_b   1.000
_cell.length_c   1.000
_cell.angle_alpha   90.00
_cell.angle_beta   90.00
_cell.angle_gamma   90.00
#
_symmetry.space_group_name_H-M   'P 1'
#
loop_
_entity.id
_entity.type
_entity.pdbx_description
1 polymer ?
#
loop_
_entity_poly.entity_id
_entity_poly.type
_entity_poly.pdbx_seq_one_letter_code
_entity_poly.pdbx_strand_id
1 'polypeptide(L)'
;MSKTTSLICALITTFIWGTAFIAQDTGMDNIGPLTFNASRFFVGFLTVLPIALILERKKINYEINSNKKLFLKYLFLMGISLFLGTYLQQAALQYTNIANAAFFTVFYVPLVPILLFFIYSIK
;
A
#
# COMPACT_ATOMS: atom_id res chain seq x y z
N MET A 1 13.57 -14.43 -13.41
CA MET A 1 13.51 -15.07 -12.07
C MET A 1 13.11 -16.52 -12.26
N SER A 2 13.71 -17.46 -11.51
CA SER A 2 13.26 -18.86 -11.54
C SER A 2 11.92 -18.99 -10.78
N LYS A 3 11.08 -19.97 -11.16
CA LYS A 3 9.78 -20.21 -10.49
C LYS A 3 9.92 -20.32 -8.97
N THR A 4 10.98 -20.98 -8.51
CA THR A 4 11.32 -21.17 -7.10
C THR A 4 11.57 -19.84 -6.38
N THR A 5 12.35 -18.93 -6.97
CA THR A 5 12.62 -17.61 -6.37
C THR A 5 11.33 -16.79 -6.23
N SER A 6 10.44 -16.83 -7.22
CA SER A 6 9.15 -16.12 -7.16
C SER A 6 8.25 -16.66 -6.04
N LEU A 7 8.14 -17.99 -5.91
CA LEU A 7 7.35 -18.63 -4.84
C LEU A 7 7.89 -18.29 -3.45
N ILE A 8 9.21 -18.30 -3.27
CA ILE A 8 9.83 -17.93 -2.00
C ILE A 8 9.55 -16.46 -1.66
N CYS A 9 9.70 -15.55 -2.63
CA CYS A 9 9.35 -14.14 -2.43
C CYS A 9 7.87 -13.96 -2.06
N ALA A 10 6.96 -14.68 -2.70
CA ALA A 10 5.54 -14.64 -2.38
C ALA A 10 5.25 -15.11 -0.96
N LEU A 11 5.81 -16.26 -0.55
CA LEU A 11 5.65 -16.79 0.81
C LEU A 11 6.17 -15.84 1.88
N ILE A 12 7.36 -15.26 1.68
CA ILE A 12 7.94 -14.27 2.60
C ILE A 12 7.05 -13.03 2.68
N THR A 13 6.57 -12.53 1.54
CA THR A 13 5.71 -11.35 1.48
C THR A 13 4.40 -11.58 2.23
N THR A 14 3.74 -12.72 1.99
CA THR A 14 2.49 -13.08 2.69
C THR A 14 2.71 -13.25 4.20
N PHE A 15 3.83 -13.84 4.61
CA PHE A 15 4.18 -13.99 6.02
C PHE A 15 4.38 -12.64 6.72
N ILE A 16 5.17 -11.74 6.12
CA ILE A 16 5.41 -10.38 6.65
C ILE A 16 4.09 -9.61 6.71
N TRP A 17 3.30 -9.66 5.63
CA TRP A 17 2.02 -8.94 5.57
C TRP A 17 1.02 -9.44 6.61
N GLY A 18 0.88 -10.77 6.76
CA GLY A 18 -0.06 -11.36 7.72
C GLY A 18 0.29 -11.03 9.18
N THR A 19 1.58 -11.17 9.54
CA THR A 19 2.04 -10.83 10.90
C THR A 19 1.99 -9.33 11.20
N ALA A 20 2.13 -8.48 10.18
CA ALA A 20 2.04 -7.02 10.34
C ALA A 20 0.66 -6.54 10.82
N PHE A 21 -0.43 -7.29 10.65
CA PHE A 21 -1.73 -6.92 11.24
C PHE A 21 -1.70 -6.93 12.76
N ILE A 22 -0.99 -7.89 13.37
CA ILE A 22 -0.85 -7.95 14.83
C ILE A 22 -0.08 -6.73 15.33
N ALA A 23 1.01 -6.37 14.64
CA ALA A 23 1.79 -5.17 14.98
C ALA A 23 1.00 -3.86 14.72
N GLN A 24 0.13 -3.84 13.72
CA GLN A 24 -0.77 -2.70 13.45
C GLN A 24 -1.80 -2.52 14.54
N ASP A 25 -2.44 -3.61 14.96
CA ASP A 25 -3.47 -3.63 16.00
C ASP A 25 -2.87 -3.16 17.34
N THR A 26 -1.86 -3.89 17.82
CA THR A 26 -1.15 -3.56 19.07
C THR A 26 -0.45 -2.20 19.06
N GLY A 27 0.09 -1.79 17.91
CA GLY A 27 0.84 -0.55 17.78
C GLY A 27 -0.03 0.70 17.81
N MET A 28 -1.31 0.60 17.41
CA MET A 28 -2.21 1.75 17.40
C MET A 28 -2.98 1.95 18.70
N ASP A 29 -3.01 0.97 19.60
CA ASP A 29 -3.81 1.01 20.84
C ASP A 29 -3.59 2.28 21.67
N ASN A 30 -2.33 2.77 21.73
CA ASN A 30 -1.97 3.92 22.55
C ASN A 30 -1.91 5.26 21.79
N ILE A 31 -1.73 5.23 20.47
CA ILE A 31 -1.44 6.43 19.66
C ILE A 31 -2.53 6.75 18.63
N GLY A 32 -3.49 5.84 18.47
CA GLY A 32 -4.56 5.92 17.49
C GLY A 32 -4.15 5.59 16.05
N PRO A 33 -5.13 5.41 15.15
CA PRO A 33 -4.91 4.86 13.82
C PRO A 33 -4.19 5.84 12.88
N LEU A 34 -4.48 7.14 12.98
CA LEU A 34 -3.84 8.17 12.15
C LEU A 34 -2.36 8.35 12.50
N THR A 35 -2.03 8.44 13.78
CA THR A 35 -0.65 8.62 14.25
C THR A 35 0.20 7.39 13.93
N PHE A 36 -0.38 6.19 14.12
CA PHE A 36 0.29 4.95 13.74
C PHE A 36 0.58 4.90 12.25
N ASN A 37 -0.42 5.17 11.40
CA ASN A 37 -0.23 5.18 9.94
C ASN A 37 0.78 6.25 9.50
N ALA A 38 0.70 7.47 10.04
CA ALA A 38 1.65 8.54 9.73
C ALA A 38 3.09 8.12 10.06
N SER A 39 3.30 7.57 11.25
CA SER A 39 4.62 7.07 11.69
C SER A 39 5.13 5.94 10.80
N ARG A 40 4.26 4.96 10.49
CA ARG A 40 4.57 3.84 9.59
C ARG A 40 4.98 4.31 8.20
N PHE A 41 4.20 5.21 7.59
CA PHE A 41 4.50 5.73 6.25
C PHE A 41 5.72 6.62 6.24
N PHE A 42 5.98 7.37 7.33
CA PHE A 42 7.20 8.17 7.46
C PHE A 42 8.46 7.30 7.52
N VAL A 43 8.45 6.24 8.33
CA VAL A 43 9.55 5.27 8.38
C VAL A 43 9.71 4.54 7.03
N GLY A 44 8.59 4.14 6.40
CA GLY A 44 8.61 3.55 5.06
C GLY A 44 9.20 4.50 4.01
N PHE A 45 8.87 5.79 4.07
CA PHE A 45 9.43 6.81 3.20
C PHE A 45 10.94 6.93 3.41
N LEU A 46 11.42 7.04 4.65
CA LEU A 46 12.85 7.16 4.94
C LEU A 46 13.66 5.93 4.52
N THR A 47 13.07 4.74 4.60
CA THR A 47 13.74 3.49 4.17
C THR A 47 13.82 3.36 2.66
N VAL A 48 12.77 3.76 1.93
CA VAL A 48 12.72 3.68 0.46
C VAL A 48 13.44 4.84 -0.23
N LEU A 49 13.45 6.03 0.38
CA LEU A 49 14.05 7.24 -0.18
C LEU A 49 15.50 7.07 -0.68
N PRO A 50 16.46 6.52 0.09
CA PRO A 50 17.84 6.35 -0.38
C PRO A 50 17.91 5.41 -1.58
N ILE A 51 17.13 4.33 -1.58
CA ILE A 51 17.06 3.36 -2.68
C ILE A 51 16.55 4.06 -3.96
N ALA A 52 15.47 4.84 -3.82
CA ALA A 52 14.90 5.60 -4.93
C ALA A 52 15.87 6.63 -5.50
N LEU A 53 16.62 7.34 -4.64
CA LEU A 53 17.59 8.37 -5.07
C LEU A 53 18.88 7.78 -5.67
N ILE A 54 19.29 6.58 -5.27
CA ILE A 54 20.51 5.95 -5.80
C ILE A 54 20.22 5.24 -7.12
N LEU A 55 19.14 4.46 -7.20
CA LEU A 55 18.85 3.59 -8.34
C LEU A 55 18.00 4.28 -9.42
N GLU A 56 17.02 5.10 -9.02
CA GLU A 56 15.94 5.55 -9.91
C GLU A 56 15.92 7.07 -10.15
N ARG A 57 16.91 7.82 -9.64
CA ARG A 57 16.93 9.30 -9.70
C ARG A 57 16.78 9.87 -11.10
N LYS A 58 17.42 9.27 -12.12
CA LYS A 58 17.29 9.73 -13.51
C LYS A 58 15.86 9.57 -14.02
N LYS A 59 15.22 8.44 -13.72
CA LYS A 59 13.85 8.13 -14.12
C LYS A 59 12.85 9.04 -13.43
N ILE A 60 13.02 9.26 -12.12
CA ILE A 60 12.18 10.19 -11.33
C ILE A 60 12.21 11.59 -11.95
N ASN A 61 13.41 12.12 -12.24
CA ASN A 61 13.55 13.45 -12.85
C ASN A 61 12.94 13.52 -14.24
N TYR A 62 13.03 12.45 -15.04
CA TYR A 62 12.44 12.38 -16.37
C TYR A 62 10.90 12.43 -16.30
N GLU A 63 10.28 11.59 -15.47
CA GLU A 63 8.82 11.52 -15.33
C GLU A 63 8.24 12.84 -14.80
N ILE A 64 8.89 13.45 -13.81
CA ILE A 64 8.46 14.75 -13.25
C ILE A 64 8.53 15.84 -14.32
N ASN A 65 9.63 15.90 -15.09
CA ASN A 65 9.82 16.96 -16.08
C ASN A 65 9.03 16.75 -17.37
N SER A 66 8.73 15.51 -17.75
CA SER A 66 7.99 15.21 -18.98
C SER A 66 6.58 15.81 -18.97
N ASN A 67 5.84 15.67 -17.87
CA ASN A 67 4.52 16.26 -17.75
C ASN A 67 4.15 16.55 -16.28
N LYS A 68 4.65 17.67 -15.76
CA LYS A 68 4.45 18.09 -14.35
C LYS A 68 2.99 18.09 -13.91
N LYS A 69 2.07 18.57 -14.77
CA LYS A 69 0.64 18.66 -14.43
C LYS A 69 0.01 17.28 -14.30
N LEU A 70 0.33 16.38 -15.24
CA LEU A 70 -0.16 15.01 -15.20
C LEU A 70 0.43 14.24 -14.01
N PHE A 71 1.73 14.42 -13.76
CA PHE A 71 2.42 13.83 -12.62
C PHE A 71 1.77 14.24 -11.29
N LEU A 72 1.56 15.55 -11.08
CA LEU A 72 0.90 16.06 -9.86
C LEU A 72 -0.54 15.52 -9.72
N LYS A 73 -1.29 15.42 -10.82
CA LYS A 73 -2.63 14.85 -10.82
C LYS A 73 -2.62 13.39 -10.34
N TYR A 74 -1.73 12.55 -10.86
CA TYR A 74 -1.63 11.16 -10.45
C TYR A 74 -1.07 11.00 -9.05
N LEU A 75 -0.08 11.81 -8.67
CA LEU A 75 0.46 11.83 -7.31
C LEU A 75 -0.64 12.10 -6.29
N PHE A 76 -1.48 13.10 -6.54
CA PHE A 76 -2.59 13.46 -5.67
C PHE A 76 -3.66 12.35 -5.61
N LEU A 77 -4.08 11.83 -6.77
CA LEU A 77 -5.11 10.80 -6.85
C LEU A 77 -4.68 9.49 -6.16
N MET A 78 -3.45 9.04 -6.41
CA MET A 78 -2.88 7.87 -5.75
C MET A 78 -2.67 8.10 -4.26
N GLY A 79 -2.19 9.30 -3.86
CA GLY A 79 -1.99 9.66 -2.47
C GLY A 79 -3.28 9.64 -1.65
N ILE A 80 -4.34 10.26 -2.15
CA ILE A 80 -5.67 10.23 -1.49
C ILE A 80 -6.22 8.81 -1.42
N SER A 81 -6.17 8.06 -2.52
CA SER A 81 -6.67 6.69 -2.55
C SER A 81 -5.93 5.80 -1.54
N LEU A 82 -4.61 5.91 -1.46
CA LEU A 82 -3.79 5.16 -0.51
C LEU A 82 -4.06 5.59 0.93
N PHE A 83 -4.17 6.89 1.19
CA PHE A 83 -4.51 7.41 2.51
C PHE A 83 -5.88 6.89 2.98
N LEU A 84 -6.91 7.02 2.14
CA LEU A 84 -8.24 6.54 2.49
C LEU A 84 -8.26 5.04 2.71
N GLY A 85 -7.64 4.26 1.82
CA GLY A 85 -7.58 2.80 1.97
C GLY A 85 -6.89 2.37 3.27
N THR A 86 -5.72 2.94 3.57
CA THR A 86 -4.96 2.59 4.78
C THR A 86 -5.59 3.11 6.06
N TYR A 87 -6.22 4.29 6.04
CA TYR A 87 -6.97 4.80 7.18
C TYR A 87 -8.19 3.94 7.47
N LEU A 88 -9.03 3.64 6.46
CA LEU A 88 -10.21 2.80 6.64
C LEU A 88 -9.86 1.39 7.13
N GLN A 89 -8.77 0.81 6.59
CA GLN A 89 -8.27 -0.48 7.06
C GLN A 89 -7.81 -0.42 8.51
N GLN A 90 -7.04 0.60 8.89
CA GLN A 90 -6.53 0.74 10.26
C GLN A 90 -7.67 1.05 11.25
N ALA A 91 -8.65 1.87 10.84
CA ALA A 91 -9.84 2.12 11.63
C ALA A 91 -10.66 0.84 11.83
N ALA A 92 -10.80 -0.01 10.80
CA ALA A 92 -11.52 -1.27 10.91
C ALA A 92 -10.93 -2.19 12.00
N LEU A 93 -9.60 -2.20 12.16
CA LEU A 93 -8.94 -2.98 13.21
C LEU A 93 -9.36 -2.56 14.63
N GLN A 94 -9.79 -1.32 14.85
CA GLN A 94 -10.27 -0.87 16.16
C GLN A 94 -11.64 -1.46 16.52
N TYR A 95 -12.42 -1.85 15.50
CA TYR A 95 -13.80 -2.29 15.66
C TYR A 95 -13.97 -3.79 15.45
N THR A 96 -12.95 -4.50 14.97
CA THR A 96 -13.04 -5.93 14.68
C THR A 96 -11.71 -6.64 14.89
N ASN A 97 -11.78 -7.96 15.11
CA ASN A 97 -10.59 -8.77 15.29
C ASN A 97 -9.74 -8.81 14.01
N ILE A 98 -8.42 -8.96 14.19
CA ILE A 98 -7.43 -9.06 13.11
C ILE A 98 -7.85 -10.03 12.00
N ALA A 99 -8.39 -11.20 12.36
CA ALA A 99 -8.84 -12.21 11.40
C ALA A 99 -9.97 -11.71 10.48
N ASN A 100 -10.95 -10.99 11.04
CA ASN A 100 -12.07 -10.44 10.27
C ASN A 100 -11.60 -9.28 9.38
N ALA A 101 -10.77 -8.38 9.92
CA ALA A 101 -10.20 -7.28 9.15
C ALA A 101 -9.38 -7.80 7.96
N ALA A 102 -8.51 -8.79 8.19
CA ALA A 102 -7.73 -9.43 7.13
C ALA A 102 -8.63 -10.08 6.07
N PHE A 103 -9.68 -10.80 6.50
CA PHE A 103 -10.64 -11.41 5.58
C PHE A 103 -11.31 -10.37 4.66
N PHE A 104 -11.80 -9.25 5.22
CA PHE A 104 -12.40 -8.18 4.42
C PHE A 104 -11.40 -7.51 3.47
N THR A 105 -10.14 -7.32 3.88
CA THR A 105 -9.14 -6.75 2.98
C THR A 105 -8.91 -7.63 1.76
N VAL A 106 -8.89 -8.95 1.89
CA VAL A 106 -8.63 -9.88 0.77
C VAL A 106 -9.70 -9.80 -0.32
N PHE A 107 -10.89 -9.25 -0.06
CA PHE A 107 -11.90 -9.04 -1.10
C PHE A 107 -11.45 -8.11 -2.23
N TYR A 108 -10.38 -7.32 -2.08
CA TYR A 108 -9.81 -6.60 -3.22
C TYR A 108 -9.34 -7.56 -4.33
N VAL A 109 -8.96 -8.81 -4.00
CA VAL A 109 -8.47 -9.81 -4.98
C VAL A 109 -9.50 -10.11 -6.07
N PRO A 110 -10.77 -10.44 -5.75
CA PRO A 110 -11.82 -10.56 -6.77
C PRO A 110 -12.38 -9.20 -7.24
N LEU A 111 -12.48 -8.19 -6.36
CA LEU A 111 -13.09 -6.90 -6.73
C LEU A 111 -12.27 -6.13 -7.77
N VAL A 112 -10.94 -6.13 -7.68
CA VAL A 112 -10.09 -5.38 -8.61
C VAL A 112 -10.27 -5.86 -10.06
N PRO A 113 -10.17 -7.15 -10.40
CA PRO A 113 -10.47 -7.65 -11.74
C PRO A 113 -11.88 -7.33 -12.22
N ILE A 114 -12.89 -7.40 -11.36
CA ILE A 114 -14.29 -7.05 -11.71
C ILE A 114 -14.38 -5.57 -12.09
N LEU A 115 -13.80 -4.67 -11.28
CA LEU A 115 -13.77 -3.24 -11.55
C LEU A 115 -12.99 -2.92 -12.83
N LEU A 116 -11.83 -3.56 -13.04
CA LEU A 116 -11.05 -3.41 -14.26
C LEU A 116 -11.83 -3.89 -15.49
N PHE A 117 -12.54 -5.02 -15.38
CA PHE A 117 -13.42 -5.49 -16.45
C PHE A 117 -14.44 -4.42 -16.82
N PHE A 118 -15.15 -3.83 -15.87
CA PHE A 118 -16.10 -2.75 -16.19
C PHE A 118 -15.42 -1.51 -16.79
N ILE A 119 -14.28 -1.07 -16.24
CA ILE A 119 -13.56 0.12 -16.73
C ILE A 119 -13.07 -0.07 -18.17
N TYR A 120 -12.55 -1.26 -18.50
CA TYR A 120 -11.99 -1.54 -19.82
C TYR A 120 -13.01 -2.09 -20.82
N SER A 121 -14.09 -2.73 -20.38
CA SER A 121 -15.17 -3.21 -21.24
C SER A 121 -16.09 -2.09 -21.73
N ILE A 122 -16.02 -0.89 -21.13
CA ILE A 122 -16.77 0.31 -21.55
C ILE A 122 -16.00 1.11 -22.62
N LYS A 123 -14.85 0.61 -23.08
CA LYS A 123 -14.11 1.12 -24.24
C LYS A 123 -14.26 0.19 -25.43
#